data_AF-A0A4Q2U5W8-F1
#
_entry.id   AF-A0A4Q2U5W8-F1
#
_cell.length_a   1.000
_cell.length_b   1.000
_cell.length_c   1.000
_cell.angle_alpha   90.00
_cell.angle_beta   90.00
_cell.angle_gamma   90.00
#
_symmetry.space_group_name_H-M   'P 1'
#
loop_
_entity.id
_entity.type
_entity.pdbx_description
1 polymer ?
#
loop_
_entity_poly.entity_id
_entity_poly.type
_entity_poly.pdbx_seq_one_letter_code
_entity_poly.pdbx_strand_id
1 'polypeptide(L)'
;MPSTTLSDKAIAVFAFAAYHQLSSGEAVIDVVLKDGAGHSADPQAIEELEAADLAKKDGDRAAFTDAGKAKLEAVITALRGA
;
A
#
# COMPACT_ATOMS: atom_id res chain seq x y z
N MET A 1 12.59 -6.78 19.15
CA MET A 1 11.54 -6.18 18.29
C MET A 1 11.32 -7.14 17.14
N PRO A 2 10.13 -7.72 16.93
CA PRO A 2 9.93 -8.51 15.73
C PRO A 2 10.04 -7.56 14.53
N SER A 3 11.12 -7.70 13.76
CA SER A 3 11.25 -7.08 12.45
C SER A 3 10.31 -7.82 11.52
N THR A 4 9.05 -7.39 11.48
CA THR A 4 8.09 -7.86 10.48
C THR A 4 8.46 -7.22 9.15
N THR A 5 9.52 -7.74 8.53
CA THR A 5 9.89 -7.39 7.17
C THR A 5 8.72 -7.80 6.29
N LEU A 6 8.06 -6.82 5.67
CA LEU A 6 6.99 -7.08 4.71
C LEU A 6 7.53 -7.90 3.54
N SER A 7 6.71 -8.78 2.98
CA SER A 7 7.06 -9.47 1.73
C SER A 7 7.19 -8.49 0.56
N ASP A 8 7.93 -8.90 -0.47
CA ASP A 8 8.06 -8.11 -1.70
C ASP A 8 6.70 -7.79 -2.34
N LYS A 9 5.71 -8.68 -2.16
CA LYS A 9 4.34 -8.47 -2.63
C LYS A 9 3.64 -7.33 -1.87
N ALA A 10 3.77 -7.30 -0.54
CA ALA A 10 3.25 -6.20 0.27
C ALA A 10 3.99 -4.89 0.00
N ILE A 11 5.31 -4.94 -0.22
CA ILE A 11 6.10 -3.78 -0.65
C ILE A 11 5.65 -3.27 -2.02
N ALA A 12 5.33 -4.16 -2.97
CA ALA A 12 4.83 -3.79 -4.29
C ALA A 12 3.53 -2.98 -4.24
N VAL A 13 2.64 -3.25 -3.27
CA VAL A 13 1.42 -2.44 -3.03
C VAL A 13 1.79 -1.00 -2.67
N PHE A 14 2.76 -0.80 -1.77
CA PHE A 14 3.25 0.54 -1.43
C PHE A 14 3.95 1.22 -2.61
N ALA A 15 4.73 0.48 -3.41
CA ALA A 15 5.38 1.02 -4.59
C ALA A 15 4.35 1.50 -5.64
N PHE A 16 3.28 0.75 -5.83
CA PHE A 16 2.18 1.13 -6.72
C PHE A 16 1.43 2.37 -6.22
N ALA A 17 1.10 2.41 -4.92
CA ALA A 17 0.49 3.59 -4.31
C ALA A 17 1.40 4.83 -4.43
N ALA A 18 2.70 4.67 -4.19
CA ALA A 18 3.68 5.74 -4.31
C ALA A 18 3.78 6.26 -5.75
N TYR A 19 3.81 5.37 -6.74
CA TYR A 19 3.79 5.74 -8.15
C TYR A 19 2.56 6.61 -8.48
N HIS A 20 1.37 6.19 -8.05
CA HIS A 20 0.15 6.94 -8.30
C HIS A 20 0.18 8.31 -7.64
N GLN A 21 0.54 8.39 -6.36
CA GLN A 21 0.61 9.66 -5.63
C GLN A 21 1.64 10.63 -6.24
N LEU A 22 2.80 10.12 -6.68
CA LEU A 22 3.82 10.93 -7.34
C LEU A 22 3.37 11.40 -8.73
N SER A 23 2.60 10.58 -9.45
CA SER A 23 2.10 10.92 -10.78
C SER A 23 0.90 11.86 -10.77
N SER A 24 -0.02 11.73 -9.80
CA SER A 24 -1.24 12.54 -9.72
C SER A 24 -1.09 13.78 -8.84
N GLY A 25 -0.16 13.75 -7.87
CA GLY A 25 -0.05 14.75 -6.81
C GLY A 25 -1.10 14.62 -5.71
N GLU A 26 -2.02 13.65 -5.82
CA GLU A 26 -3.07 13.38 -4.82
C GLU A 26 -2.65 12.29 -3.84
N ALA A 27 -3.00 12.46 -2.57
CA ALA A 27 -2.73 11.47 -1.54
C ALA A 27 -3.54 10.19 -1.80
N VAL A 28 -2.84 9.05 -1.84
CA VAL A 28 -3.50 7.74 -1.99
C VAL A 28 -4.02 7.28 -0.63
N ILE A 29 -5.33 7.11 -0.52
CA ILE A 29 -6.00 6.68 0.72
C ILE A 29 -6.46 5.22 0.67
N ASP A 30 -6.62 4.67 -0.54
CA ASP A 30 -7.06 3.30 -0.77
C ASP A 30 -6.44 2.72 -2.04
N VAL A 31 -6.30 1.39 -2.05
CA VAL A 31 -5.85 0.62 -3.21
C VAL A 31 -7.01 -0.21 -3.72
N VAL A 32 -7.28 -0.11 -5.02
CA VAL A 32 -8.32 -0.91 -5.67
C VAL A 32 -7.85 -2.36 -5.78
N LEU A 33 -8.63 -3.29 -5.23
CA LEU A 33 -8.29 -4.71 -5.23
C LEU A 33 -8.60 -5.39 -6.56
N LYS A 34 -9.53 -4.83 -7.33
CA LYS A 34 -9.86 -5.23 -8.71
C LYS A 34 -10.19 -3.99 -9.53
N ASP A 35 -9.31 -3.57 -10.42
CA ASP A 35 -9.56 -2.38 -11.25
C ASP A 35 -10.51 -2.63 -12.44
N GLY A 36 -11.01 -3.86 -12.61
CA GLY A 36 -11.88 -4.26 -13.73
C GLY A 36 -11.17 -4.31 -15.09
N ALA A 37 -9.91 -3.87 -15.18
CA ALA A 37 -9.03 -3.95 -16.34
C ALA A 37 -8.02 -5.11 -16.26
N GLY A 38 -8.04 -5.87 -15.17
CA GLY A 38 -7.24 -7.09 -14.97
C GLY A 38 -6.09 -6.94 -13.98
N HIS A 39 -5.90 -5.75 -13.39
CA HIS A 39 -4.94 -5.57 -12.30
C HIS A 39 -5.65 -5.79 -10.95
N SER A 40 -5.02 -6.59 -10.11
CA SER A 40 -5.48 -6.84 -8.76
C SER A 40 -4.29 -6.83 -7.82
N ALA A 41 -4.42 -6.14 -6.69
CA ALA A 41 -3.47 -6.30 -5.60
C ALA A 41 -3.49 -7.77 -5.18
N ASP A 42 -2.31 -8.36 -4.97
CA ASP A 42 -2.21 -9.77 -4.59
C ASP A 42 -2.96 -9.96 -3.24
N PRO A 43 -3.95 -10.86 -3.16
CA PRO A 43 -4.74 -11.03 -1.95
C PRO A 43 -3.88 -11.39 -0.74
N GLN A 44 -2.78 -12.11 -0.92
CA GLN A 44 -1.85 -12.43 0.17
C GLN A 44 -1.12 -11.18 0.68
N ALA A 45 -0.81 -10.24 -0.21
CA ALA A 45 -0.22 -8.97 0.19
C ALA A 45 -1.20 -8.16 1.04
N ILE A 46 -2.48 -8.15 0.69
CA ILE A 46 -3.51 -7.46 1.46
C ILE A 46 -3.70 -8.09 2.83
N GLU A 47 -3.78 -9.42 2.91
CA GLU A 47 -3.86 -10.14 4.19
C GLU A 47 -2.66 -9.83 5.10
N GLU A 48 -1.46 -9.74 4.53
CA GLU A 48 -0.25 -9.35 5.26
C GLU A 48 -0.31 -7.90 5.77
N LEU A 49 -0.81 -6.98 4.94
CA LEU A 49 -1.00 -5.58 5.34
C LEU A 49 -2.08 -5.43 6.42
N GLU A 50 -3.16 -6.23 6.37
CA GLU A 50 -4.18 -6.28 7.42
C GLU A 50 -3.62 -6.85 8.72
N ALA A 51 -2.85 -7.94 8.65
CA ALA A 51 -2.18 -8.54 9.81
C ALA A 51 -1.16 -7.58 10.47
N ALA A 52 -0.59 -6.66 9.69
CA ALA A 52 0.33 -5.63 10.16
C ALA A 52 -0.36 -4.31 10.58
N ASP A 53 -1.70 -4.24 10.58
CA ASP A 53 -2.49 -3.01 10.84
C ASP A 53 -2.13 -1.85 9.90
N LEU A 54 -1.69 -2.14 8.68
CA LEU A 54 -1.30 -1.15 7.67
C LEU A 54 -2.41 -0.87 6.66
N ALA A 55 -3.29 -1.84 6.43
CA ALA A 55 -4.45 -1.67 5.57
C ALA A 55 -5.66 -2.34 6.21
N LYS A 56 -6.84 -1.96 5.73
CA LYS A 56 -8.10 -2.61 6.06
C LYS A 56 -8.90 -2.80 4.79
N LYS A 57 -9.40 -4.00 4.57
CA LYS A 57 -10.27 -4.29 3.44
C LYS A 57 -11.63 -3.62 3.64
N ASP A 58 -12.04 -2.85 2.63
CA ASP A 58 -13.33 -2.18 2.52
C ASP A 58 -13.96 -2.58 1.16
N GLY A 59 -14.66 -3.71 1.17
CA GLY A 59 -15.26 -4.29 -0.05
C GLY A 59 -14.21 -4.67 -1.10
N ASP A 60 -14.26 -3.98 -2.25
CA ASP A 60 -13.33 -4.14 -3.38
C ASP A 60 -12.10 -3.23 -3.30
N ARG A 61 -11.90 -2.54 -2.18
CA ARG A 61 -10.76 -1.66 -1.92
C ARG A 61 -10.07 -2.07 -0.61
N ALA A 62 -8.81 -1.69 -0.47
CA ALA A 62 -8.08 -1.74 0.79
C ALA A 62 -7.70 -0.31 1.17
N ALA A 63 -8.32 0.21 2.22
CA ALA A 63 -8.00 1.52 2.76
C ALA A 63 -6.75 1.43 3.65
N PHE A 64 -5.80 2.36 3.47
CA PHE A 64 -4.66 2.45 4.37
C PHE A 64 -5.10 2.97 5.73
N THR A 65 -4.62 2.33 6.80
CA THR A 65 -4.72 2.85 8.17
C THR A 65 -3.80 4.07 8.33
N ASP A 66 -3.87 4.76 9.47
CA ASP A 66 -2.92 5.85 9.74
C ASP A 66 -1.46 5.35 9.76
N ALA A 67 -1.21 4.13 10.27
CA ALA A 67 0.10 3.49 10.20
C ALA A 67 0.51 3.16 8.76
N GLY A 68 -0.44 2.70 7.94
CA GLY A 68 -0.23 2.47 6.51
C GLY A 68 0.16 3.73 5.75
N LYS A 69 -0.54 4.84 6.00
CA LYS A 69 -0.25 6.14 5.39
C LYS A 69 1.13 6.66 5.79
N ALA A 70 1.46 6.61 7.08
CA ALA A 70 2.79 7.00 7.55
C ALA A 70 3.91 6.17 6.90
N LYS A 71 3.67 4.87 6.68
CA LYS A 71 4.61 3.99 5.97
C LYS A 71 4.71 4.33 4.48
N LEU A 72 3.60 4.65 3.82
CA LEU A 72 3.59 5.11 2.44
C LEU A 72 4.37 6.42 2.27
N GLU A 73 4.20 7.38 3.19
CA GLU A 73 4.98 8.62 3.21
C GLU A 73 6.48 8.36 3.39
N ALA A 74 6.85 7.41 4.24
CA ALA A 74 8.25 7.00 4.39
C ALA A 74 8.83 6.40 3.09
N VAL A 75 8.05 5.57 2.38
CA VAL A 75 8.44 5.03 1.06
C VAL A 75 8.63 6.15 0.05
N ILE A 76 7.69 7.09 -0.05
CA ILE A 76 7.78 8.24 -0.97
C ILE A 76 9.00 9.11 -0.64
N THR A 77 9.27 9.33 0.65
CA THR A 77 10.44 10.09 1.10
C THR A 77 11.73 9.41 0.67
N ALA A 78 11.84 8.08 0.88
CA ALA A 78 12.99 7.30 0.43
C ALA A 78 13.17 7.35 -1.09
N LEU A 79 12.08 7.27 -1.87
CA LEU A 79 12.12 7.39 -3.34
C LEU A 79 12.59 8.77 -3.82
N ARG A 80 12.31 9.83 -3.05
CA ARG A 80 12.78 11.20 -3.35
C ARG A 80 14.26 11.41 -3.02
N GLY A 81 14.92 10.43 -2.38
CA GLY A 81 16.35 10.49 -2.07
C GLY A 81 16.71 11.49 -0.96
N ALA A 82 15.76 11.78 -0.05
CA ALA A 82 16.00 12.58 1.15
C ALA A 82 16.53 11.72 2.30
#